data_AF-A0A7L1TNU0-F1
#
_entry.id   AF-A0A7L1TNU0-F1
#
_cell.length_a   1.000
_cell.length_b   1.000
_cell.length_c   1.000
_cell.angle_alpha   90.00
_cell.angle_beta   90.00
_cell.angle_gamma   90.00
#
_symmetry.space_group_name_H-M   'P 1'
#
loop_
_entity.id
_entity.type
_entity.pdbx_description
1 polymer ?
#
loop_
_entity_poly.entity_id
_entity_poly.type
_entity_poly.pdbx_seq_one_letter_code
_entity_poly.pdbx_strand_id
1 'polypeptide(L)'
;QNADVGLKPVWYSSRVLIEGADAETLAEGEVVTFINWGNIIITKLNRNSSGKIVSINAKLNLDNKDFKKTTKITWLAETPRAPLIPTVCVNYEHLITKPVLGKDEDFKQYINRNSKQEELMLGDPCLKELKKGDIIQLQRRGFFICDQPYEPVSPYSCKDAPCILIYIPDGHTKEMPTSGSKEKTKAETAKKEVSSAVKGKSAPIVGHASTPASSVSEDHMIIYNKVAAQGDVVRDLKAKKAAKEEIDKAVKQLLALKAEYKEKTGQEYKPGN
;
A
#
# COMPACT_ATOMS: atom_id res chain seq x y z
N GLN A 1 -0.30 15.18 -2.03
CA GLN A 1 0.05 15.46 -3.44
C GLN A 1 1.25 16.39 -3.40
N ASN A 2 2.33 16.07 -4.09
CA ASN A 2 3.54 16.90 -4.09
C ASN A 2 3.58 17.69 -5.40
N ALA A 3 3.34 19.00 -5.33
CA ALA A 3 3.28 19.87 -6.51
C ALA A 3 4.66 20.07 -7.17
N ASP A 4 5.74 19.82 -6.42
CA ASP A 4 7.12 20.03 -6.87
C ASP A 4 7.56 18.97 -7.90
N VAL A 5 6.81 17.87 -8.02
CA VAL A 5 7.11 16.75 -8.93
C VAL A 5 6.69 17.07 -10.38
N GLY A 6 5.96 18.17 -10.60
CA GLY A 6 5.58 18.66 -11.92
C GLY A 6 4.29 18.05 -12.48
N LEU A 7 4.05 18.29 -13.77
CA LEU A 7 2.86 17.86 -14.50
C LEU A 7 3.22 16.78 -15.52
N LYS A 8 2.29 15.87 -15.73
CA LYS A 8 2.38 14.80 -16.74
C LYS A 8 1.27 14.96 -17.78
N PRO A 9 1.54 14.81 -19.08
CA PRO A 9 0.49 14.78 -20.09
C PRO A 9 -0.40 13.54 -19.89
N VAL A 10 -1.72 13.74 -20.01
CA VAL A 10 -2.73 12.68 -19.91
C VAL A 10 -3.52 12.63 -21.22
N TRP A 11 -3.66 11.44 -21.78
CA TRP A 11 -4.39 11.21 -23.03
C TRP A 11 -5.77 10.66 -22.74
N TYR A 12 -6.79 11.18 -23.43
CA TYR A 12 -8.16 10.71 -23.34
C TYR A 12 -8.62 10.17 -24.69
N SER A 13 -9.43 9.12 -24.68
CA SER A 13 -9.99 8.50 -25.88
C SER A 13 -11.37 7.92 -25.59
N SER A 14 -12.18 7.70 -26.62
CA SER A 14 -13.44 6.96 -26.51
C SER A 14 -13.23 5.47 -26.24
N ARG A 15 -12.01 4.97 -26.46
CA ARG A 15 -11.58 3.62 -26.13
C ARG A 15 -10.45 3.65 -25.14
N VAL A 16 -10.63 2.91 -24.05
CA VAL A 16 -9.64 2.78 -22.99
C VAL A 16 -9.51 1.33 -22.55
N LEU A 17 -8.31 0.97 -22.11
CA LEU A 17 -7.99 -0.32 -21.55
C LEU A 17 -7.99 -0.22 -20.03
N ILE A 18 -8.53 -1.24 -19.37
CA ILE A 18 -8.48 -1.44 -17.92
C ILE A 18 -7.98 -2.85 -17.66
N GLU A 19 -7.47 -3.12 -16.46
CA GLU A 19 -7.04 -4.46 -16.11
C GLU A 19 -8.22 -5.44 -16.09
N GLY A 20 -8.00 -6.66 -16.60
CA GLY A 20 -9.05 -7.68 -16.68
C GLY A 20 -9.60 -8.08 -15.31
N ALA A 21 -8.73 -8.13 -14.29
CA ALA A 21 -9.15 -8.41 -12.92
C ALA A 21 -10.09 -7.33 -12.38
N ASP A 22 -9.85 -6.05 -12.69
CA ASP A 22 -10.78 -4.97 -12.32
C ASP A 22 -12.10 -5.10 -13.08
N ALA A 23 -12.04 -5.36 -14.39
CA ALA A 23 -13.22 -5.52 -15.24
C ALA A 23 -14.20 -6.56 -14.68
N GLU A 24 -13.70 -7.73 -14.24
CA GLU A 24 -14.53 -8.82 -13.69
C GLU A 24 -15.23 -8.45 -12.37
N THR A 25 -14.80 -7.39 -11.68
CA THR A 25 -15.46 -6.94 -10.44
C THR A 25 -16.63 -5.99 -10.68
N LEU A 26 -16.74 -5.42 -11.88
CA LEU A 26 -17.70 -4.37 -12.20
C LEU A 26 -19.10 -4.92 -12.45
N ALA A 27 -20.12 -4.10 -12.20
CA ALA A 27 -21.52 -4.38 -12.50
C ALA A 27 -22.14 -3.32 -13.43
N GLU A 28 -23.15 -3.72 -14.21
CA GLU A 28 -23.96 -2.78 -14.99
C GLU A 28 -24.71 -1.81 -14.06
N GLY A 29 -24.71 -0.52 -14.40
CA GLY A 29 -25.24 0.57 -13.58
C GLY A 29 -24.28 1.08 -12.50
N GLU A 30 -23.12 0.44 -12.30
CA GLU A 30 -22.13 0.87 -11.31
C GLU A 30 -21.43 2.17 -11.73
N VAL A 31 -21.18 3.05 -10.77
CA VAL A 31 -20.33 4.23 -10.94
C VAL A 31 -18.91 3.89 -10.47
N VAL A 32 -17.96 3.97 -11.39
CA VAL A 32 -16.55 3.66 -11.17
C VAL A 32 -15.73 4.92 -11.38
N THR A 33 -14.74 5.16 -10.52
CA THR A 33 -13.81 6.28 -10.66
C THR A 33 -12.57 5.85 -11.43
N PHE A 34 -12.38 6.46 -12.59
CA PHE A 34 -11.15 6.33 -13.36
C PHE A 34 -10.16 7.35 -12.80
N ILE A 35 -9.05 6.87 -12.22
CA ILE A 35 -8.10 7.72 -11.49
C ILE A 35 -7.60 8.84 -12.40
N ASN A 36 -7.60 10.07 -11.87
CA ASN A 36 -7.23 11.31 -12.59
C ASN A 36 -8.11 11.67 -13.80
N TRP A 37 -9.20 10.96 -14.07
CA TRP A 37 -10.17 11.30 -15.12
C TRP A 37 -11.51 11.74 -14.53
N GLY A 38 -12.13 10.91 -13.70
CA GLY A 38 -13.44 11.18 -13.11
C GLY A 38 -14.34 9.95 -13.05
N ASN A 39 -15.62 10.20 -12.74
CA ASN A 39 -16.62 9.15 -12.60
C ASN A 39 -17.17 8.72 -13.96
N ILE A 40 -17.33 7.42 -14.12
CA ILE A 40 -17.83 6.75 -15.32
C ILE A 40 -18.91 5.74 -14.89
N ILE A 41 -20.05 5.75 -15.57
CA ILE A 41 -21.14 4.79 -15.37
C ILE A 41 -20.94 3.62 -16.32
N ILE A 42 -20.89 2.40 -15.80
CA ILE A 42 -20.88 1.18 -16.59
C ILE A 42 -22.29 0.92 -17.12
N THR A 43 -22.47 0.87 -18.44
CA THR A 43 -23.80 0.73 -19.05
C THR A 43 -24.06 -0.68 -19.57
N LYS A 44 -23.02 -1.42 -19.98
CA LYS A 44 -23.16 -2.80 -20.45
C LYS A 44 -21.85 -3.58 -20.30
N LEU A 45 -21.94 -4.82 -19.83
CA LEU A 45 -20.83 -5.78 -19.79
C LEU A 45 -21.01 -6.81 -20.90
N ASN A 46 -20.11 -6.86 -21.86
CA ASN A 46 -20.14 -7.86 -22.93
C ASN A 46 -19.21 -9.01 -22.58
N ARG A 47 -19.77 -10.23 -22.47
CA ARG A 47 -19.05 -11.46 -22.15
C ARG A 47 -19.01 -12.40 -23.36
N ASN A 48 -17.95 -13.19 -23.48
CA ASN A 48 -17.86 -14.25 -24.48
C ASN A 48 -18.61 -15.52 -24.05
N SER A 49 -18.54 -16.57 -24.87
CA SER A 49 -19.15 -17.89 -24.59
C SER A 49 -18.61 -18.58 -23.33
N SER A 50 -17.39 -18.23 -22.88
CA SER A 50 -16.80 -18.75 -21.64
C SER A 50 -17.14 -17.92 -20.41
N GLY A 51 -17.99 -16.89 -20.54
CA GLY A 51 -18.38 -16.00 -19.44
C GLY A 51 -17.35 -14.90 -19.09
N LYS A 52 -16.23 -14.80 -19.81
CA LYS A 52 -15.18 -13.79 -19.59
C LYS A 52 -15.58 -12.46 -20.22
N ILE A 53 -15.35 -11.34 -19.53
CA ILE A 53 -15.60 -10.00 -20.08
C ILE A 53 -14.63 -9.73 -21.23
N VAL A 54 -15.18 -9.33 -22.38
CA VAL A 54 -14.41 -8.96 -23.58
C VAL A 54 -14.44 -7.46 -23.86
N SER A 55 -15.53 -6.78 -23.49
CA SER A 55 -15.64 -5.33 -23.62
C SER A 55 -16.70 -4.77 -22.67
N ILE A 56 -16.56 -3.49 -22.35
CA ILE A 56 -17.47 -2.77 -21.47
C ILE A 56 -17.91 -1.50 -22.19
N ASN A 57 -19.22 -1.28 -22.27
CA ASN A 57 -19.77 0.02 -22.66
C ASN A 57 -19.95 0.86 -21.41
N ALA A 58 -19.57 2.12 -21.49
CA ALA A 58 -19.64 3.03 -20.37
C ALA A 58 -19.91 4.46 -20.83
N LYS A 59 -20.39 5.31 -19.93
CA LYS A 59 -20.69 6.71 -20.18
C LYS A 59 -20.04 7.59 -19.12
N LEU A 60 -19.42 8.69 -19.56
CA LEU A 60 -18.88 9.69 -18.64
C LEU A 60 -19.97 10.28 -17.74
N ASN A 61 -19.64 10.43 -16.46
CA ASN A 61 -20.48 11.03 -15.43
C ASN A 61 -19.66 12.04 -14.61
N LEU A 62 -19.05 13.01 -15.31
CA LEU A 62 -18.08 13.93 -14.72
C LEU A 62 -18.70 14.95 -13.76
N ASP A 63 -20.00 15.21 -13.89
CA ASP A 63 -20.74 16.08 -12.98
C ASP A 63 -20.86 15.48 -11.57
N ASN A 64 -20.85 14.15 -11.48
CA ASN A 64 -20.82 13.45 -10.21
C ASN A 64 -19.40 13.51 -9.60
N LYS A 65 -19.24 14.33 -8.56
CA LYS A 65 -17.98 14.48 -7.80
C LYS A 65 -17.91 13.63 -6.53
N ASP A 66 -18.81 12.67 -6.34
CA ASP A 66 -18.70 11.68 -5.25
C ASP A 66 -17.73 10.57 -5.64
N PHE A 67 -16.52 10.63 -5.07
CA PHE A 67 -15.46 9.64 -5.27
C PHE A 67 -15.22 8.75 -4.03
N LYS A 68 -16.04 8.89 -2.98
CA LYS A 68 -15.76 8.26 -1.68
C LYS A 68 -16.19 6.80 -1.63
N LYS A 69 -17.23 6.46 -2.39
CA LYS A 69 -17.87 5.13 -2.37
C LYS A 69 -17.66 4.34 -3.65
N THR A 70 -17.02 4.95 -4.64
CA THR A 70 -16.81 4.40 -5.96
C THR A 70 -15.54 3.57 -5.99
N THR A 71 -15.58 2.44 -6.69
CA THR A 71 -14.39 1.64 -7.00
C THR A 71 -13.43 2.49 -7.82
N LYS A 72 -12.15 2.55 -7.46
CA LYS A 72 -11.12 3.32 -8.18
C LYS A 72 -10.24 2.41 -9.01
N ILE A 73 -10.15 2.68 -10.31
CA ILE A 73 -9.36 1.89 -11.23
C ILE A 73 -8.39 2.72 -12.07
N THR A 74 -7.32 2.07 -12.52
CA THR A 74 -6.37 2.59 -13.50
C THR A 74 -6.84 2.27 -14.91
N TRP A 75 -6.39 3.07 -15.86
CA TRP A 75 -6.81 2.99 -17.25
C TRP A 75 -5.73 3.53 -18.18
N LEU A 76 -5.77 3.11 -19.45
CA LEU A 76 -4.90 3.59 -20.52
C LEU A 76 -5.72 3.96 -21.74
N ALA A 77 -5.47 5.12 -22.34
CA ALA A 77 -6.14 5.52 -23.58
C ALA A 77 -5.60 4.76 -24.79
N GLU A 78 -6.49 4.18 -25.59
CA GLU A 78 -6.13 3.64 -26.90
C GLU A 78 -6.27 4.76 -27.94
N THR A 79 -5.14 5.28 -28.42
CA THR A 79 -5.12 6.32 -29.47
C THR A 79 -3.83 6.26 -30.31
N PRO A 80 -3.92 6.40 -31.65
CA PRO A 80 -2.73 6.41 -32.51
C PRO A 80 -1.73 7.54 -32.20
N ARG A 81 -2.20 8.64 -31.57
CA ARG A 81 -1.36 9.80 -31.24
C ARG A 81 -0.44 9.54 -30.05
N ALA A 82 -0.75 8.53 -29.24
CA ALA A 82 0.00 8.20 -28.04
C ALA A 82 0.02 6.67 -27.88
N PRO A 83 0.89 5.98 -28.66
CA PRO A 83 1.00 4.54 -28.60
C PRO A 83 1.38 4.06 -27.20
N LEU A 84 0.76 2.96 -26.78
CA LEU A 84 1.11 2.29 -25.53
C LEU A 84 2.52 1.71 -25.63
N ILE A 85 3.25 1.75 -24.52
CA ILE A 85 4.64 1.32 -24.47
C ILE A 85 4.67 -0.15 -24.00
N PRO A 86 5.32 -1.06 -24.74
CA PRO A 86 5.57 -2.40 -24.22
C PRO A 86 6.42 -2.31 -22.95
N THR A 87 5.92 -2.86 -21.86
CA THR A 87 6.56 -2.77 -20.55
C THR A 87 6.59 -4.14 -19.88
N VAL A 88 7.69 -4.45 -19.20
CA VAL A 88 7.85 -5.65 -18.39
C VAL A 88 8.06 -5.21 -16.94
N CYS A 89 7.15 -5.60 -16.06
CA CYS A 89 7.33 -5.46 -14.63
C CYS A 89 7.99 -6.70 -14.06
N VAL A 90 9.10 -6.51 -13.35
CA VAL A 90 9.88 -7.58 -12.72
C VAL A 90 9.74 -7.48 -11.22
N ASN A 91 9.22 -8.53 -10.61
CA ASN A 91 9.12 -8.69 -9.16
C ASN A 91 10.14 -9.73 -8.71
N TYR A 92 11.00 -9.35 -7.76
CA TYR A 92 11.92 -10.27 -7.12
C TYR A 92 11.41 -10.68 -5.74
N GLU A 93 11.45 -11.97 -5.46
CA GLU A 93 11.15 -12.53 -4.15
C GLU A 93 12.43 -12.98 -3.43
N HIS A 94 12.27 -13.53 -2.23
CA HIS A 94 13.37 -14.11 -1.48
C HIS A 94 14.05 -15.24 -2.26
N LEU A 95 15.39 -15.20 -2.33
CA LEU A 95 16.20 -16.26 -2.94
C LEU A 95 16.17 -17.56 -2.15
N ILE A 96 15.90 -17.49 -0.84
CA ILE A 96 15.78 -18.64 0.06
C ILE A 96 14.36 -18.65 0.63
N THR A 97 13.67 -19.78 0.50
CA THR A 97 12.28 -19.94 0.94
C THR A 97 12.15 -20.05 2.46
N LYS A 98 13.22 -20.46 3.15
CA LYS A 98 13.27 -20.60 4.61
C LYS A 98 13.95 -19.39 5.27
N PRO A 99 13.27 -18.66 6.18
CA PRO A 99 13.83 -17.46 6.81
C PRO A 99 15.08 -17.71 7.66
N VAL A 100 15.18 -18.86 8.32
CA VAL A 100 16.30 -19.25 9.17
C VAL A 100 16.64 -20.71 8.90
N LEU A 101 17.90 -20.95 8.50
CA LEU A 101 18.43 -22.29 8.26
C LEU A 101 19.04 -22.85 9.56
N GLY A 102 18.84 -24.14 9.81
CA GLY A 102 19.51 -24.89 10.86
C GLY A 102 20.98 -25.15 10.53
N LYS A 103 21.79 -25.50 11.54
CA LYS A 103 23.24 -25.73 11.37
C LYS A 103 23.58 -26.87 10.41
N ASP A 104 22.69 -27.86 10.31
CA ASP A 104 22.89 -29.08 9.52
C ASP A 104 22.05 -29.10 8.22
N GLU A 105 21.42 -27.98 7.87
CA GLU A 105 20.56 -27.87 6.69
C GLU A 105 21.34 -27.36 5.46
N ASP A 106 21.20 -28.05 4.32
CA ASP A 106 21.76 -27.57 3.05
C ASP A 106 20.85 -26.51 2.42
N PHE A 107 21.36 -25.28 2.33
CA PHE A 107 20.64 -24.14 1.75
C PHE A 107 20.16 -24.41 0.30
N LYS A 108 20.83 -25.30 -0.45
CA LYS A 108 20.46 -25.63 -1.83
C LYS A 108 19.05 -26.20 -1.94
N GLN A 109 18.55 -26.85 -0.89
CA GLN A 109 17.20 -27.40 -0.82
C GLN A 109 16.13 -26.30 -0.68
N TYR A 110 16.53 -25.11 -0.24
CA TYR A 110 15.65 -23.99 0.04
C TYR A 110 15.77 -22.86 -0.99
N ILE A 111 16.49 -23.09 -2.10
CA ILE A 111 16.59 -22.11 -3.19
C ILE A 111 15.21 -21.91 -3.82
N ASN A 112 14.73 -20.67 -3.82
CA ASN A 112 13.52 -20.28 -4.53
C ASN A 112 13.81 -20.23 -6.04
N ARG A 113 13.31 -21.22 -6.78
CA ARG A 113 13.44 -21.28 -8.24
C ARG A 113 12.48 -20.33 -8.97
N ASN A 114 11.56 -19.72 -8.24
CA ASN A 114 10.54 -18.80 -8.73
C ASN A 114 10.78 -17.37 -8.21
N SER A 115 12.01 -17.05 -7.79
CA SER A 115 12.34 -15.77 -7.15
C SER A 115 12.30 -14.55 -8.07
N LYS A 116 12.00 -14.73 -9.34
CA LYS A 116 11.84 -13.66 -10.34
C LYS A 116 10.54 -13.93 -11.09
N GLN A 117 9.58 -13.03 -10.96
CA GLN A 117 8.37 -13.01 -11.75
C GLN A 117 8.44 -11.86 -12.75
N GLU A 118 8.04 -12.12 -13.98
CA GLU A 118 7.93 -11.11 -15.03
C GLU A 118 6.47 -11.02 -15.48
N GLU A 119 5.93 -9.81 -15.47
CA GLU A 119 4.59 -9.50 -15.96
C GLU A 119 4.70 -8.61 -17.19
N LEU A 120 4.19 -9.12 -18.32
CA LEU A 120 4.08 -8.34 -19.55
C LEU A 120 2.87 -7.42 -19.45
N MET A 121 3.08 -6.13 -19.69
CA MET A 121 2.03 -5.13 -19.59
C MET A 121 2.14 -4.09 -20.70
N LEU A 122 1.04 -3.35 -20.87
CA LEU A 122 1.01 -2.15 -21.68
C LEU A 122 1.19 -0.95 -20.74
N GLY A 123 2.12 -0.09 -21.09
CA GLY A 123 2.50 1.09 -20.35
C GLY A 123 1.94 2.37 -20.94
N ASP A 124 1.81 3.38 -20.08
CA ASP A 124 1.44 4.73 -20.51
C ASP A 124 2.51 5.32 -21.44
N PRO A 125 2.14 6.13 -22.45
CA PRO A 125 3.08 6.76 -23.40
C PRO A 125 4.25 7.49 -22.75
N CYS A 126 4.08 8.03 -21.55
CA CYS A 126 5.14 8.74 -20.84
C CYS A 126 6.28 7.82 -20.38
N LEU A 127 6.08 6.50 -20.33
CA LEU A 127 7.16 5.56 -20.00
C LEU A 127 8.30 5.59 -21.05
N LYS A 128 8.01 6.08 -22.26
CA LYS A 128 9.02 6.28 -23.31
C LYS A 128 10.15 7.21 -22.90
N GLU A 129 9.88 8.18 -22.04
CA GLU A 129 10.84 9.20 -21.63
C GLU A 129 11.67 8.79 -20.41
N LEU A 130 11.42 7.61 -19.84
CA LEU A 130 12.15 7.12 -18.67
C LEU A 130 13.58 6.75 -19.00
N LYS A 131 14.48 7.10 -18.08
CA LYS A 131 15.89 6.74 -18.13
C LYS A 131 16.19 5.66 -17.12
N LYS A 132 17.28 4.92 -17.35
CA LYS A 132 17.75 3.92 -16.40
C LYS A 132 18.03 4.61 -15.06
N GLY A 133 17.52 4.01 -13.99
CA GLY A 133 17.62 4.53 -12.62
C GLY A 133 16.47 5.43 -12.19
N ASP A 134 15.60 5.87 -13.11
CA ASP A 134 14.42 6.65 -12.73
C ASP A 134 13.47 5.81 -11.88
N ILE A 135 13.03 6.40 -10.76
CA ILE A 135 12.04 5.78 -9.87
C ILE A 135 10.68 6.41 -10.13
N ILE A 136 9.70 5.57 -10.45
CA ILE A 136 8.32 5.98 -10.70
C ILE A 136 7.35 5.20 -9.84
N GLN A 137 6.15 5.75 -9.67
CA GLN A 137 5.03 5.04 -9.07
C GLN A 137 4.02 4.68 -10.15
N LEU A 138 3.80 3.38 -10.36
CA LEU A 138 2.64 2.91 -11.09
C LEU A 138 1.44 2.88 -10.12
N GLN A 139 0.41 3.65 -10.44
CA GLN A 139 -0.78 3.75 -9.59
C GLN A 139 -1.39 2.37 -9.36
N ARG A 140 -1.74 2.07 -8.11
CA ARG A 140 -2.26 0.76 -7.66
C ARG A 140 -1.32 -0.45 -7.85
N ARG A 141 -0.09 -0.25 -8.33
CA ARG A 141 0.94 -1.31 -8.46
C ARG A 141 2.16 -1.09 -7.55
N GLY A 142 2.50 0.17 -7.24
CA GLY A 142 3.59 0.51 -6.31
C GLY A 142 4.74 1.27 -6.99
N PHE A 143 5.92 1.25 -6.35
CA PHE A 143 7.11 1.93 -6.84
C PHE A 143 7.97 0.99 -7.68
N PHE A 144 8.55 1.52 -8.75
CA PHE A 144 9.38 0.79 -9.68
C PHE A 144 10.60 1.63 -10.05
N ILE A 145 11.73 0.97 -10.27
CA ILE A 145 12.92 1.58 -10.86
C ILE A 145 13.07 1.09 -12.31
N CYS A 146 13.38 2.00 -13.22
CA CYS A 146 13.68 1.66 -14.60
C CYS A 146 15.06 1.01 -14.70
N ASP A 147 15.13 -0.27 -15.04
CA ASP A 147 16.39 -0.97 -15.29
C ASP A 147 16.79 -0.88 -16.77
N GLN A 148 15.80 -0.90 -17.67
CA GLN A 148 15.98 -0.73 -19.10
C GLN A 148 14.93 0.25 -19.65
N PRO A 149 15.35 1.40 -20.22
CA PRO A 149 14.47 2.28 -20.97
C PRO A 149 13.82 1.56 -22.16
N TYR A 150 12.68 2.07 -22.60
CA TYR A 150 12.12 1.64 -23.88
C TYR A 150 13.03 2.09 -25.03
N GLU A 151 13.29 1.19 -25.97
CA GLU A 151 13.96 1.52 -27.22
C GLU A 151 13.03 1.19 -28.40
N PRO A 152 12.86 2.13 -29.35
CA PRO A 152 12.07 1.86 -30.55
C PRO A 152 12.72 0.75 -31.39
N VAL A 153 11.97 0.25 -32.36
CA VAL A 153 12.41 -0.81 -33.27
C VAL A 153 13.82 -0.53 -33.81
N SER A 154 14.75 -1.41 -33.47
CA SER A 154 16.13 -1.30 -33.93
C SER A 154 16.23 -1.78 -35.38
N PRO A 155 16.95 -1.05 -36.26
CA PRO A 155 17.23 -1.50 -37.63
C PRO A 155 17.98 -2.83 -37.71
N TYR A 156 18.66 -3.25 -36.63
CA TYR A 156 19.46 -4.47 -36.59
C TYR A 156 18.67 -5.69 -36.12
N SER A 157 17.82 -5.53 -35.10
CA SER A 157 17.04 -6.63 -34.53
C SER A 157 15.62 -6.73 -35.11
N CYS A 158 15.15 -5.69 -35.80
CA CYS A 158 13.77 -5.52 -36.27
C CYS A 158 12.73 -5.68 -35.14
N LYS A 159 13.13 -5.40 -33.89
CA LYS A 159 12.29 -5.48 -32.70
C LYS A 159 12.50 -4.25 -31.84
N ASP A 160 11.46 -3.80 -31.17
CA ASP A 160 11.55 -2.85 -30.08
C ASP A 160 12.10 -3.53 -28.82
N ALA A 161 12.69 -2.73 -27.93
CA ALA A 161 13.08 -3.17 -26.60
C ALA A 161 12.05 -2.63 -25.60
N PRO A 162 11.37 -3.49 -24.83
CA PRO A 162 10.37 -3.02 -23.87
C PRO A 162 11.04 -2.24 -22.74
N CYS A 163 10.27 -1.37 -22.08
CA CYS A 163 10.67 -0.76 -20.82
C CYS A 163 10.67 -1.81 -19.71
N ILE A 164 11.80 -2.06 -19.06
CA ILE A 164 11.91 -3.01 -17.94
C ILE A 164 11.90 -2.24 -16.62
N LEU A 165 10.90 -2.53 -15.80
CA LEU A 165 10.65 -1.90 -14.51
C LEU A 165 10.82 -2.94 -13.40
N ILE A 166 11.73 -2.69 -12.46
CA ILE A 166 11.92 -3.55 -11.28
C ILE A 166 11.11 -2.98 -10.12
N TYR A 167 10.24 -3.79 -9.52
CA TYR A 167 9.48 -3.39 -8.34
C TYR A 167 10.40 -3.11 -7.15
N ILE A 168 10.15 -1.98 -6.49
CA ILE A 168 10.84 -1.58 -5.27
C ILE A 168 9.93 -1.94 -4.09
N PRO A 169 10.31 -2.91 -3.24
CA PRO A 169 9.55 -3.25 -2.05
C PRO A 169 9.41 -2.02 -1.15
N ASP A 170 8.18 -1.71 -0.75
CA ASP A 170 7.86 -0.58 0.13
C ASP A 170 7.91 -0.95 1.63
N GLY A 171 8.33 -2.19 1.93
CA GLY A 171 8.41 -2.73 3.29
C GLY A 171 7.05 -3.03 3.94
N HIS A 172 5.93 -2.86 3.23
CA HIS A 172 4.62 -3.23 3.75
C HIS A 172 4.41 -4.74 3.65
N THR A 173 3.95 -5.34 4.75
CA THR A 173 3.65 -6.79 4.82
C THR A 173 2.24 -7.14 4.37
N LYS A 174 1.44 -6.13 3.99
CA LYS A 174 0.11 -6.31 3.42
C LYS A 174 0.20 -6.07 1.92
N GLU A 175 -0.39 -6.96 1.14
CA GLU A 175 -0.53 -6.75 -0.29
C GLU A 175 -1.26 -5.44 -0.56
N MET A 176 -0.71 -4.66 -1.49
CA MET A 176 -1.36 -3.47 -1.99
C MET A 176 -2.69 -3.84 -2.67
N PRO A 177 -3.68 -2.94 -2.75
CA PRO A 177 -4.89 -3.20 -3.51
C PRO A 177 -4.56 -3.27 -5.01
N THR A 178 -4.14 -4.46 -5.44
CA THR A 178 -3.89 -4.85 -6.83
C THR A 178 -5.22 -4.94 -7.58
N SER A 179 -5.19 -4.96 -8.91
CA SER A 179 -6.40 -5.07 -9.73
C SER A 179 -7.29 -6.25 -9.34
N GLY A 180 -8.61 -6.01 -9.33
CA GLY A 180 -9.62 -6.94 -8.81
C GLY A 180 -9.95 -6.77 -7.32
N SER A 181 -9.26 -5.88 -6.61
CA SER A 181 -9.60 -5.54 -5.22
C SER A 181 -10.82 -4.62 -5.17
N LYS A 182 -12.00 -5.13 -4.81
CA LYS A 182 -13.07 -4.26 -4.30
C LYS A 182 -12.60 -3.70 -2.97
N GLU A 183 -12.24 -2.41 -2.90
CA GLU A 183 -11.94 -1.73 -1.63
C GLU A 183 -13.11 -1.93 -0.67
N LYS A 184 -12.97 -2.88 0.26
CA LYS A 184 -13.92 -3.07 1.36
C LYS A 184 -13.80 -1.85 2.28
N THR A 185 -14.69 -0.89 2.09
CA THR A 185 -14.97 0.11 3.12
C THR A 185 -15.68 -0.60 4.28
N LYS A 186 -14.90 -0.89 5.33
CA LYS A 186 -15.25 -1.21 6.74
C LYS A 186 -16.50 -2.07 7.02
N ALA A 187 -16.26 -3.31 7.47
CA ALA A 187 -16.93 -3.88 8.65
C ALA A 187 -16.22 -5.16 9.09
N GLU A 188 -15.41 -5.07 10.16
CA GLU A 188 -15.23 -6.16 11.12
C GLU A 188 -14.69 -5.57 12.43
N THR A 189 -15.53 -4.74 13.03
CA THR A 189 -15.58 -4.59 14.48
C THR A 189 -16.90 -5.21 14.92
N ALA A 190 -16.80 -6.12 15.90
CA ALA A 190 -17.89 -6.67 16.71
C ALA A 190 -18.84 -7.71 16.07
N LYS A 191 -18.63 -8.99 16.42
CA LYS A 191 -19.46 -9.76 17.37
C LYS A 191 -18.53 -10.78 18.04
N LYS A 192 -18.20 -10.64 19.33
CA LYS A 192 -19.04 -11.17 20.41
C LYS A 192 -18.75 -10.41 21.72
N GLU A 193 -19.68 -9.54 22.11
CA GLU A 193 -19.85 -9.16 23.51
C GLU A 193 -20.71 -10.21 24.22
N VAL A 194 -20.35 -10.53 25.46
CA VAL A 194 -21.23 -10.79 26.61
C VAL A 194 -20.36 -10.31 27.78
N SER A 195 -20.70 -9.42 28.70
CA SER A 195 -21.92 -8.84 29.29
C SER A 195 -21.39 -7.60 30.06
N SER A 196 -22.08 -6.49 30.26
CA SER A 196 -23.22 -6.36 31.18
C SER A 196 -23.73 -4.91 31.12
N ALA A 197 -25.05 -4.77 31.18
CA ALA A 197 -25.81 -3.52 31.12
C ALA A 197 -25.62 -2.59 32.34
N VAL A 198 -25.93 -1.29 32.16
CA VAL A 198 -27.07 -0.54 32.77
C VAL A 198 -26.79 0.98 32.92
N LYS A 199 -27.73 1.79 32.38
CA LYS A 199 -28.14 3.21 32.67
C LYS A 199 -27.09 4.34 32.49
N GLY A 200 -27.42 5.55 32.02
CA GLY A 200 -28.70 6.21 31.73
C GLY A 200 -28.44 7.67 31.26
N LYS A 201 -29.46 8.28 30.66
CA LYS A 201 -29.52 9.57 29.93
C LYS A 201 -29.01 10.82 30.68
N SER A 202 -28.46 11.79 29.92
CA SER A 202 -29.03 13.15 29.65
C SER A 202 -27.94 14.22 29.43
N ALA A 203 -28.16 15.11 28.46
CA ALA A 203 -27.45 16.38 28.24
C ALA A 203 -28.37 17.56 28.66
N PRO A 204 -28.05 18.87 28.49
CA PRO A 204 -26.76 19.58 28.25
C PRO A 204 -26.59 20.83 29.17
N ILE A 205 -25.51 21.63 28.96
CA ILE A 205 -25.43 23.13 28.96
C ILE A 205 -24.16 23.72 29.64
N VAL A 206 -23.32 24.35 28.79
CA VAL A 206 -22.60 25.66 28.84
C VAL A 206 -21.99 26.20 30.15
N GLY A 207 -20.70 26.62 30.09
CA GLY A 207 -20.21 27.82 30.81
C GLY A 207 -18.77 27.81 31.36
N HIS A 208 -17.87 28.49 30.64
CA HIS A 208 -16.67 29.26 31.06
C HIS A 208 -15.57 28.73 32.03
N ALA A 209 -14.35 28.74 31.48
CA ALA A 209 -13.08 29.30 32.00
C ALA A 209 -12.53 28.84 33.38
N SER A 210 -11.35 28.20 33.36
CA SER A 210 -10.07 28.71 33.90
C SER A 210 -9.04 27.58 34.03
N THR A 211 -7.89 27.72 33.38
CA THR A 211 -6.64 27.00 33.68
C THR A 211 -6.15 27.32 35.10
N PRO A 212 -5.41 26.40 35.74
CA PRO A 212 -3.95 26.50 35.72
C PRO A 212 -3.29 25.19 35.28
N ALA A 213 -2.52 25.27 34.21
CA ALA A 213 -1.54 24.28 33.81
C ALA A 213 -0.29 24.45 34.69
N SER A 214 0.22 23.35 35.29
CA SER A 214 1.66 23.09 35.60
C SER A 214 1.87 21.89 36.56
N SER A 215 1.29 20.72 36.28
CA SER A 215 1.64 19.48 37.01
C SER A 215 1.66 18.21 36.15
N VAL A 216 0.92 18.20 35.04
CA VAL A 216 0.79 17.03 34.16
C VAL A 216 2.07 16.79 33.32
N SER A 217 2.93 17.81 33.14
CA SER A 217 4.14 17.73 32.32
C SER A 217 5.32 17.02 33.00
N GLU A 218 5.44 17.11 34.33
CA GLU A 218 6.54 16.48 35.07
C GLU A 218 6.37 14.96 35.15
N ASP A 219 5.18 14.48 35.52
CA ASP A 219 4.89 13.05 35.61
C ASP A 219 5.04 12.35 34.24
N HIS A 220 4.65 13.02 33.16
CA HIS A 220 4.82 12.53 31.80
C HIS A 220 6.30 12.34 31.43
N MET A 221 7.14 13.33 31.77
CA MET A 221 8.58 13.29 31.51
C MET A 221 9.28 12.20 32.35
N ILE A 222 8.88 12.04 33.61
CA ILE A 222 9.44 11.03 34.52
C ILE A 222 9.19 9.62 33.98
N ILE A 223 7.98 9.33 33.50
CA ILE A 223 7.63 8.00 32.98
C ILE A 223 8.35 7.75 31.65
N TYR A 224 8.44 8.75 30.78
CA TYR A 224 9.19 8.64 29.53
C TYR A 224 10.67 8.28 29.78
N ASN A 225 11.32 8.97 30.71
CA ASN A 225 12.71 8.70 31.08
C ASN A 225 12.90 7.31 31.70
N LYS A 226 11.92 6.82 32.49
CA LYS A 226 11.94 5.45 33.03
C LYS A 226 11.83 4.38 31.94
N VAL A 227 10.97 4.58 30.93
CA VAL A 227 10.85 3.67 29.80
C VAL A 227 12.15 3.65 28.98
N ALA A 228 12.77 4.81 28.75
CA ALA A 228 14.04 4.92 28.04
C ALA A 228 15.17 4.18 28.80
N ALA A 229 15.35 4.47 30.09
CA ALA A 229 16.38 3.84 30.92
C ALA A 229 16.21 2.31 30.99
N GLN A 230 14.97 1.81 31.11
CA GLN A 230 14.72 0.36 31.11
C GLN A 230 15.01 -0.27 29.75
N GLY A 231 14.79 0.46 28.65
CA GLY A 231 15.17 0.03 27.30
C GLY A 231 16.68 -0.15 27.15
N ASP A 232 17.47 0.75 27.73
CA ASP A 232 18.93 0.66 27.74
C ASP A 232 19.42 -0.53 28.56
N VAL A 233 18.83 -0.79 29.73
CA VAL A 233 19.14 -1.98 30.54
C VAL A 233 18.90 -3.27 29.76
N VAL A 234 17.80 -3.39 29.02
CA VAL A 234 17.52 -4.57 28.18
C VAL A 234 18.55 -4.71 27.05
N ARG A 235 18.98 -3.60 26.45
CA ARG A 235 20.00 -3.59 25.39
C ARG A 235 21.36 -4.02 25.94
N ASP A 236 21.74 -3.52 27.11
CA ASP A 236 22.99 -3.86 27.80
C ASP A 236 23.04 -5.32 28.26
N LEU A 237 21.94 -5.83 28.83
CA LEU A 237 21.86 -7.24 29.24
C LEU A 237 21.96 -8.20 28.04
N LYS A 238 21.37 -7.82 26.90
CA LYS A 238 21.52 -8.57 25.64
C LYS A 238 22.94 -8.50 25.10
N ALA A 239 23.57 -7.33 25.15
CA ALA A 239 24.96 -7.15 24.69
C ALA A 239 25.96 -7.93 25.57
N LYS A 240 25.73 -7.97 26.89
CA LYS A 240 26.56 -8.69 27.87
C LYS A 240 26.27 -10.20 27.93
N LYS A 241 25.34 -10.72 27.11
CA LYS A 241 24.90 -12.13 27.14
C LYS A 241 24.53 -12.60 28.56
N ALA A 242 23.78 -11.76 29.28
CA ALA A 242 23.28 -12.09 30.61
C ALA A 242 22.35 -13.33 30.58
N ALA A 243 22.07 -13.89 31.76
CA ALA A 243 21.19 -15.04 31.86
C ALA A 243 19.80 -14.72 31.28
N LYS A 244 19.20 -15.69 30.58
CA LYS A 244 17.89 -15.54 29.93
C LYS A 244 16.81 -15.05 30.90
N GLU A 245 16.87 -15.54 32.14
CA GLU A 245 15.97 -15.17 33.23
C GLU A 245 16.05 -13.67 33.59
N GLU A 246 17.25 -13.09 33.55
CA GLU A 246 17.46 -11.66 33.82
C GLU A 246 16.96 -10.78 32.67
N ILE A 247 17.19 -11.22 31.43
CA ILE A 247 16.67 -10.56 30.23
C ILE A 247 15.14 -10.58 30.23
N ASP A 248 14.52 -11.72 30.52
CA ASP A 248 13.07 -11.88 30.53
C ASP A 248 12.42 -11.02 31.64
N LYS A 249 13.05 -10.94 32.81
CA LYS A 249 12.62 -10.05 33.90
C LYS A 249 12.68 -8.57 33.50
N ALA A 250 13.76 -8.15 32.85
CA ALA A 250 13.94 -6.77 32.39
C ALA A 250 12.97 -6.40 31.25
N VAL A 251 12.69 -7.33 30.34
CA VAL A 251 11.70 -7.16 29.25
C VAL A 251 10.28 -7.06 29.81
N LYS A 252 9.92 -7.88 30.80
CA LYS A 252 8.61 -7.81 31.46
C LYS A 252 8.38 -6.45 32.13
N GLN A 253 9.41 -5.91 32.78
CA GLN A 253 9.36 -4.56 33.35
C GLN A 253 9.23 -3.46 32.28
N LEU A 254 9.95 -3.58 31.15
CA LEU A 254 9.84 -2.64 30.04
C LEU A 254 8.43 -2.61 29.45
N LEU A 255 7.78 -3.76 29.32
CA LEU A 255 6.40 -3.85 28.82
C LEU A 255 5.40 -3.21 29.80
N ALA A 256 5.57 -3.41 31.10
CA ALA A 256 4.74 -2.78 32.12
C ALA A 256 4.87 -1.24 32.10
N LEU A 257 6.10 -0.72 31.99
CA LEU A 257 6.34 0.73 31.90
C LEU A 257 5.77 1.35 30.62
N LYS A 258 5.83 0.64 29.48
CA LYS A 258 5.19 1.08 28.23
C LYS A 258 3.67 1.12 28.33
N ALA A 259 3.07 0.16 29.06
CA ALA A 259 1.63 0.16 29.33
C ALA A 259 1.23 1.33 30.23
N GLU A 260 1.98 1.58 31.31
CA GLU A 260 1.74 2.73 32.21
C GLU A 260 1.89 4.06 31.48
N TYR A 261 2.90 4.19 30.60
CA TYR A 261 3.05 5.35 29.73
C TYR A 261 1.82 5.53 28.82
N LYS A 262 1.36 4.46 28.16
CA LYS A 262 0.17 4.52 27.30
C LYS A 262 -1.10 4.90 28.07
N GLU A 263 -1.26 4.39 29.28
CA GLU A 263 -2.41 4.66 30.15
C GLU A 263 -2.44 6.13 30.61
N LYS A 264 -1.31 6.67 31.07
CA LYS A 264 -1.27 8.04 31.59
C LYS A 264 -1.20 9.13 30.53
N THR A 265 -0.62 8.82 29.36
CA THR A 265 -0.36 9.83 28.32
C THR A 265 -1.34 9.72 27.15
N GLY A 266 -2.03 8.58 27.01
CA GLY A 266 -2.84 8.25 25.84
C GLY A 266 -2.02 8.02 24.57
N GLN A 267 -0.68 8.06 24.65
CA GLN A 267 0.24 7.92 23.51
C GLN A 267 1.12 6.68 23.65
N GLU A 268 1.48 6.08 22.53
CA GLU A 268 2.46 4.99 22.53
C GLU A 268 3.88 5.54 22.63
N TYR A 269 4.71 4.90 23.46
CA TYR A 269 6.11 5.28 23.63
C TYR A 269 6.88 5.17 22.30
N LYS A 270 7.48 6.29 21.86
CA LYS A 270 8.39 6.36 20.72
C LYS A 270 9.78 6.79 21.22
N PRO A 271 10.83 5.99 21.02
CA PRO A 271 12.19 6.40 21.37
C PRO A 271 12.63 7.59 20.52
N GLY A 272 13.14 8.66 21.14
CA GLY A 272 13.78 9.78 20.44
C GLY A 272 12.88 10.99 20.18
N ASN A 273 11.75 11.12 20.88
CA ASN A 273 10.92 12.32 20.90
C ASN A 273 11.18 13.17 22.14
#